data_AF-A0A957F054-F1
#
_entry.id   AF-A0A957F054-F1
#
_cell.length_a   1.000
_cell.length_b   1.000
_cell.length_c   1.000
_cell.angle_alpha   90.00
_cell.angle_beta   90.00
_cell.angle_gamma   90.00
#
_symmetry.space_group_name_H-M   'P 1'
#
loop_
_entity.id
_entity.type
_entity.pdbx_description
1 polymer ?
#
loop_
_entity_poly.entity_id
_entity_poly.type
_entity_poly.pdbx_seq_one_letter_code
_entity_poly.pdbx_strand_id
1 'polypeptide(L)'
;MNFGSSVEDFGFLLVFSLAMLFVLPLLLGISGLILRLLGLKSGGWQLLLMILFFGGLIIGGSVYLDAAGQPITGVVYEKKEQIELRIQGDWQYQFDAITRYRLDGQPPSTDLVAQMDDSSVGLRLKEAQFDELTTNMPVALKVLPLWRSLTLVRLANSSTREWLPWGWMAGAVVLVGAGWLAYKLAQTGTAALIIISGMVITGLFTYPAVSVYRTWQGRDSLATRPLQAQGTVLEKTLITRIDPFPCDTDCSNEWDTEFDVPQQYEIIKISYVPEGKVEAVTAVASADLGSVQLEKGGSVQIAYALDAPRAVRIVDAEVSHIWRNAIGFVREMGLTLIILVAFFAAWALLGQLFRWAIRRRVGTV
;
A
#
# COMPACT_ATOMS: atom_id res chain seq x y z
N MET A 1 -13.00 2.97 0.94
CA MET A 1 -14.15 3.82 1.28
C MET A 1 -14.21 4.86 0.19
N ASN A 2 -15.37 5.02 -0.44
CA ASN A 2 -15.49 5.90 -1.60
C ASN A 2 -16.63 6.88 -1.35
N PHE A 3 -16.52 8.05 -1.96
CA PHE A 3 -17.57 9.05 -1.92
C PHE A 3 -18.51 8.80 -3.09
N GLY A 4 -19.79 8.61 -2.80
CA GLY A 4 -20.84 8.76 -3.81
C GLY A 4 -21.09 10.26 -4.01
N SER A 5 -21.27 10.68 -5.26
CA SER A 5 -21.70 12.03 -5.60
C SER A 5 -22.76 11.99 -6.68
N SER A 6 -23.70 12.90 -6.60
CA SER A 6 -24.66 13.25 -7.64
C SER A 6 -24.22 14.51 -8.38
N VAL A 7 -24.81 14.77 -9.56
CA VAL A 7 -24.50 15.99 -10.36
C VAL A 7 -24.84 17.27 -9.60
N GLU A 8 -25.84 17.20 -8.70
CA GLU A 8 -26.28 18.33 -7.87
C GLU A 8 -25.21 18.77 -6.84
N ASP A 9 -24.19 17.94 -6.61
CA ASP A 9 -23.21 18.14 -5.53
C ASP A 9 -22.03 19.03 -5.90
N PHE A 10 -21.87 19.36 -7.18
CA PHE A 10 -20.71 20.11 -7.65
C PHE A 10 -20.54 21.45 -6.93
N GLY A 11 -21.63 22.20 -6.75
CA GLY A 11 -21.61 23.47 -6.03
C GLY A 11 -21.21 23.32 -4.55
N PHE A 12 -21.64 22.24 -3.90
CA PHE A 12 -21.30 21.98 -2.52
C PHE A 12 -19.84 21.52 -2.36
N LEU A 13 -19.35 20.65 -3.24
CA LEU A 13 -17.95 20.23 -3.24
C LEU A 13 -17.00 21.44 -3.36
N LEU A 14 -17.40 22.46 -4.12
CA LEU A 14 -16.67 23.72 -4.22
C LEU A 14 -16.69 24.49 -2.88
N VAL A 15 -17.84 24.63 -2.23
CA VAL A 15 -17.93 25.31 -0.91
C VAL A 15 -17.17 24.53 0.18
N PHE A 16 -17.31 23.20 0.21
CA PHE A 16 -16.62 22.34 1.16
C PHE A 16 -15.10 22.38 0.97
N SER A 17 -14.61 22.34 -0.29
CA SER A 17 -13.18 22.46 -0.56
C SER A 17 -12.64 23.83 -0.12
N LEU A 18 -13.40 24.91 -0.31
CA LEU A 18 -13.05 26.24 0.19
C LEU A 18 -13.08 26.33 1.72
N ALA A 19 -14.05 25.69 2.38
CA ALA A 19 -14.11 25.59 3.85
C ALA A 19 -12.92 24.79 4.41
N MET A 20 -12.49 23.72 3.73
CA MET A 20 -11.35 22.91 4.12
C MET A 20 -10.02 23.69 4.15
N LEU A 21 -9.90 24.77 3.35
CA LEU A 21 -8.75 25.68 3.43
C LEU A 21 -8.63 26.35 4.81
N PHE A 22 -9.74 26.56 5.51
CA PHE A 22 -9.76 27.16 6.85
C PHE A 22 -9.63 26.14 7.98
N VAL A 23 -9.94 24.87 7.73
CA VAL A 23 -9.82 23.80 8.73
C VAL A 23 -8.38 23.62 9.19
N LEU A 24 -7.41 23.65 8.26
CA LEU A 24 -6.00 23.46 8.60
C LEU A 24 -5.42 24.57 9.51
N PRO A 25 -5.54 25.87 9.20
CA PRO A 25 -5.07 26.92 10.12
C PRO A 25 -5.84 26.93 11.45
N LEU A 26 -7.13 26.57 11.44
CA LEU A 26 -7.92 26.44 12.67
C LEU A 26 -7.37 25.30 13.55
N LEU A 27 -7.11 24.13 12.98
CA LEU A 27 -6.51 22.99 13.69
C LEU A 27 -5.10 23.31 14.20
N LEU A 28 -4.31 24.05 13.43
CA LEU A 28 -3.01 24.55 13.88
C LEU A 28 -3.16 25.50 15.08
N GLY A 29 -4.13 26.43 15.03
CA GLY A 29 -4.43 27.32 16.15
C GLY A 29 -4.86 26.57 17.43
N ILE A 30 -5.79 25.63 17.29
CA ILE A 30 -6.30 24.81 18.40
C ILE A 30 -5.18 23.95 18.99
N SER A 31 -4.42 23.24 18.15
CA SER A 31 -3.30 22.40 18.62
C SER A 31 -2.22 23.23 19.30
N GLY A 32 -1.88 24.41 18.78
CA GLY A 32 -0.96 25.35 19.43
C GLY A 32 -1.46 25.80 20.81
N LEU A 33 -2.76 26.06 20.94
CA LEU A 33 -3.38 26.42 22.21
C LEU A 33 -3.33 25.26 23.22
N ILE A 34 -3.66 24.03 22.80
CA ILE A 34 -3.59 22.83 23.63
C ILE A 34 -2.14 22.60 24.11
N LEU A 35 -1.16 22.71 23.22
CA LEU A 35 0.26 22.52 23.59
C LEU A 35 0.77 23.60 24.55
N ARG A 36 0.32 24.84 24.39
CA ARG A 36 0.60 25.92 25.36
C ARG A 36 0.00 25.61 26.73
N LEU A 37 -1.24 25.11 26.78
CA LEU A 37 -1.89 24.71 28.03
C LEU A 37 -1.15 23.53 28.70
N LEU A 38 -0.59 22.61 27.92
CA LEU A 38 0.22 21.49 28.42
C LEU A 38 1.68 21.83 28.71
N GLY A 39 2.11 23.09 28.50
CA GLY A 39 3.49 23.52 28.71
C GLY A 39 4.51 22.91 27.74
N LEU A 40 4.06 22.29 26.64
CA LEU A 40 4.92 21.65 25.65
C LEU A 40 5.45 22.68 24.66
N LYS A 41 6.73 23.04 24.80
CA LYS A 41 7.44 23.95 23.89
C LYS A 41 8.11 23.18 22.75
N SER A 42 7.37 22.69 21.75
CA SER A 42 7.97 22.33 20.45
C SER A 42 6.95 22.26 19.32
N GLY A 43 7.35 22.67 18.11
CA GLY A 43 6.52 22.58 16.90
C GLY A 43 6.25 21.15 16.43
N GLY A 44 7.09 20.18 16.81
CA GLY A 44 6.92 18.77 16.42
C GLY A 44 5.65 18.14 16.99
N TRP A 45 5.24 18.54 18.20
CA TRP A 45 4.00 18.05 18.80
C TRP A 45 2.75 18.51 18.06
N GLN A 46 2.81 19.69 17.42
CA GLN A 46 1.70 20.23 16.66
C GLN A 46 1.42 19.39 15.42
N LEU A 47 2.49 19.02 14.70
CA LEU A 47 2.41 18.13 13.54
C LEU A 47 1.92 16.73 13.94
N LEU A 48 2.40 16.18 15.06
CA LEU A 48 1.93 14.89 15.57
C LEU A 48 0.42 14.93 15.88
N LEU A 49 -0.06 15.96 16.59
CA LEU A 49 -1.48 16.13 16.89
C LEU A 49 -2.32 16.25 15.62
N MET A 50 -1.82 16.96 14.62
CA MET A 50 -2.48 17.08 13.33
C MET A 50 -2.59 15.73 12.61
N ILE A 51 -1.50 14.95 12.56
CA ILE A 51 -1.50 13.60 12.00
C ILE A 51 -2.49 12.70 12.75
N LEU A 52 -2.48 12.74 14.08
CA LEU A 52 -3.41 11.96 14.90
C LEU A 52 -4.86 12.38 14.69
N PHE A 53 -5.14 13.68 14.53
CA PHE A 53 -6.48 14.17 14.28
C PHE A 53 -7.00 13.72 12.92
N PHE A 54 -6.25 13.95 11.84
CA PHE A 54 -6.68 13.54 10.50
C PHE A 54 -6.71 12.02 10.35
N GLY A 55 -5.69 11.32 10.83
CA GLY A 55 -5.68 9.86 10.86
C GLY A 55 -6.85 9.32 11.67
N GLY A 56 -7.10 9.90 12.85
CA GLY A 56 -8.24 9.57 13.70
C GLY A 56 -9.59 9.85 13.04
N LEU A 57 -9.72 10.92 12.26
CA LEU A 57 -10.96 11.25 11.53
C LEU A 57 -11.22 10.24 10.40
N ILE A 58 -10.19 9.89 9.63
CA ILE A 58 -10.29 8.90 8.55
C ILE A 58 -10.64 7.51 9.13
N ILE A 59 -9.89 7.06 10.15
CA ILE A 59 -10.12 5.76 10.80
C ILE A 59 -11.48 5.76 11.50
N GLY A 60 -11.78 6.80 12.27
CA GLY A 60 -13.02 6.97 12.99
C GLY A 60 -14.24 7.02 12.07
N GLY A 61 -14.14 7.74 10.95
CA GLY A 61 -15.18 7.76 9.91
C GLY A 61 -15.40 6.40 9.28
N SER A 62 -14.33 5.64 9.05
CA SER A 62 -14.43 4.26 8.55
C SER A 62 -15.08 3.32 9.58
N VAL A 63 -14.65 3.36 10.84
CA VAL A 63 -15.27 2.58 11.93
C VAL A 63 -16.74 2.98 12.14
N TYR A 64 -17.05 4.27 12.05
CA TYR A 64 -18.42 4.75 12.17
C TYR A 64 -19.30 4.28 11.01
N LEU A 65 -18.77 4.20 9.78
CA LEU A 65 -19.44 3.56 8.65
C LEU A 65 -19.69 2.05 8.91
N ASP A 66 -18.78 1.33 9.59
CA ASP A 66 -19.00 -0.08 9.95
C ASP A 66 -20.21 -0.26 10.86
N ALA A 67 -20.37 0.67 11.81
CA ALA A 67 -21.34 0.61 12.92
C ALA A 67 -22.70 1.23 12.59
N ALA A 68 -22.71 2.37 11.90
CA ALA A 68 -23.90 3.18 11.62
C ALA A 68 -24.32 3.17 10.14
N GLY A 69 -23.50 2.60 9.24
CA GLY A 69 -23.84 2.50 7.82
C GLY A 69 -25.05 1.60 7.60
N GLN A 70 -26.06 2.13 6.90
CA GLN A 70 -27.26 1.40 6.58
C GLN A 70 -26.99 0.41 5.44
N PRO A 71 -27.43 -0.86 5.55
CA PRO A 71 -27.33 -1.82 4.47
C PRO A 71 -28.32 -1.46 3.35
N ILE A 72 -27.83 -1.26 2.14
CA ILE A 72 -28.62 -0.98 0.93
C ILE A 72 -28.21 -1.97 -0.16
N THR A 73 -29.17 -2.38 -0.99
CA THR A 73 -28.89 -3.20 -2.17
C THR A 73 -28.51 -2.30 -3.35
N GLY A 74 -27.26 -2.40 -3.80
CA GLY A 74 -26.83 -1.83 -5.08
C GLY A 74 -26.81 -2.89 -6.19
N VAL A 75 -26.46 -2.47 -7.40
CA VAL A 75 -26.23 -3.36 -8.56
C VAL A 75 -24.87 -3.01 -9.17
N VAL A 76 -24.07 -4.04 -9.48
CA VAL A 76 -22.79 -3.87 -10.16
C VAL A 76 -23.05 -3.51 -11.62
N TYR A 77 -22.73 -2.29 -12.03
CA TYR A 77 -22.94 -1.81 -13.39
C TYR A 77 -21.77 -2.12 -14.31
N GLU A 78 -20.55 -1.93 -13.81
CA GLU A 78 -19.33 -2.13 -14.58
C GLU A 78 -18.26 -2.74 -13.68
N LYS A 79 -17.46 -3.64 -14.25
CA LYS A 79 -16.24 -4.17 -13.63
C LYS A 79 -15.08 -3.84 -14.55
N LYS A 80 -14.00 -3.34 -13.95
CA LYS A 80 -12.77 -3.01 -14.65
C LYS A 80 -11.61 -3.66 -13.92
N GLU A 81 -10.86 -4.48 -14.66
CA GLU A 81 -9.59 -5.03 -14.22
C GLU A 81 -8.48 -4.33 -15.00
N GLN A 82 -7.53 -3.75 -14.28
CA GLN A 82 -6.35 -3.13 -14.86
C GLN A 82 -5.09 -3.75 -14.27
N ILE A 83 -4.14 -4.06 -15.14
CA ILE A 83 -2.81 -4.54 -14.78
C ILE A 83 -1.84 -3.42 -15.13
N GLU A 84 -1.29 -2.81 -14.10
CA GLU A 84 -0.27 -1.77 -14.23
C GLU A 84 1.11 -2.40 -13.99
N LEU A 85 1.93 -2.41 -15.04
CA LEU A 85 3.35 -2.73 -14.90
C LEU A 85 4.04 -1.51 -14.32
N ARG A 86 4.77 -1.70 -13.22
CA ARG A 86 5.42 -0.60 -12.53
C ARG A 86 6.92 -0.60 -12.81
N ILE A 87 7.54 0.58 -12.71
CA ILE A 87 8.99 0.79 -12.91
C ILE A 87 9.85 -0.01 -11.91
N GLN A 88 9.27 -0.45 -10.80
CA GLN A 88 9.82 -1.34 -9.80
C GLN A 88 10.08 -2.76 -10.35
N GLY A 89 9.68 -3.03 -11.60
CA GLY A 89 9.80 -4.34 -12.23
C GLY A 89 8.81 -5.36 -11.68
N ASP A 90 7.72 -4.90 -11.10
CA ASP A 90 6.60 -5.75 -10.72
C ASP A 90 5.29 -5.22 -11.33
N TRP A 91 4.18 -5.81 -10.92
CA TRP A 91 2.86 -5.43 -11.40
C TRP A 91 1.91 -5.22 -10.23
N GLN A 92 0.93 -4.36 -10.44
CA GLN A 92 -0.20 -4.20 -9.56
C GLN A 92 -1.50 -4.43 -10.31
N TYR A 93 -2.40 -5.14 -9.64
CA TYR A 93 -3.78 -5.24 -10.05
C TYR A 93 -4.56 -4.08 -9.44
N GLN A 94 -5.35 -3.41 -10.28
CA GLN A 94 -6.39 -2.50 -9.86
C GLN A 94 -7.73 -3.11 -10.28
N PHE A 95 -8.52 -3.46 -9.28
CA PHE A 95 -9.86 -4.01 -9.48
C PHE A 95 -10.85 -2.94 -9.07
N ASP A 96 -11.59 -2.42 -10.03
CA ASP A 96 -12.61 -1.42 -9.81
C ASP A 96 -13.97 -1.96 -10.22
N ALA A 97 -15.00 -1.64 -9.46
CA ALA A 97 -16.38 -1.87 -9.84
C ALA A 97 -17.19 -0.60 -9.66
N ILE A 98 -17.97 -0.23 -10.68
CA ILE A 98 -18.95 0.83 -10.55
C ILE A 98 -20.26 0.20 -10.11
N THR A 99 -20.77 0.63 -8.97
CA THR A 99 -22.06 0.18 -8.44
C THR A 99 -23.05 1.31 -8.46
N ARG A 100 -24.30 1.00 -8.82
CA ARG A 100 -25.44 1.92 -8.70
C ARG A 100 -26.29 1.54 -7.51
N TYR A 101 -26.84 2.52 -6.81
CA TYR A 101 -27.68 2.31 -5.64
C TYR A 101 -28.62 3.51 -5.43
N ARG A 102 -29.70 3.31 -4.68
CA ARG A 102 -30.63 4.37 -4.29
C ARG A 102 -30.62 4.57 -2.78
N LEU A 103 -30.74 5.81 -2.35
CA LEU A 103 -30.72 6.17 -0.92
C LEU A 103 -32.00 5.78 -0.17
N ASP A 104 -33.09 5.54 -0.89
CA ASP A 104 -34.35 5.03 -0.34
C ASP A 104 -34.34 3.51 -0.08
N GLY A 105 -33.22 2.83 -0.38
CA GLY A 105 -33.04 1.39 -0.18
C GLY A 105 -33.68 0.53 -1.27
N GLN A 106 -34.36 1.12 -2.25
CA GLN A 106 -34.92 0.38 -3.38
C GLN A 106 -33.81 -0.03 -4.36
N PRO A 107 -33.98 -1.14 -5.11
CA PRO A 107 -33.02 -1.50 -6.14
C PRO A 107 -32.95 -0.42 -7.24
N PRO A 108 -31.76 -0.18 -7.82
CA PRO A 108 -31.58 0.72 -8.97
C PRO A 108 -32.53 0.34 -10.11
N SER A 109 -33.08 1.35 -10.80
CA SER A 109 -33.99 1.10 -11.91
C SER A 109 -33.21 0.80 -13.19
N THR A 110 -33.72 -0.12 -14.01
CA THR A 110 -33.23 -0.30 -15.38
C THR A 110 -33.70 0.81 -16.33
N ASP A 111 -34.74 1.55 -15.96
CA ASP A 111 -35.35 2.59 -16.81
C ASP A 111 -34.48 3.84 -16.89
N LEU A 112 -34.13 4.26 -18.10
CA LEU A 112 -33.28 5.45 -18.39
C LEU A 112 -33.71 6.73 -17.67
N VAL A 113 -35.01 6.95 -17.47
CA VAL A 113 -35.54 8.14 -16.78
C VAL A 113 -35.33 8.05 -15.27
N ALA A 114 -35.55 6.86 -14.69
CA ALA A 114 -35.36 6.62 -13.26
C ALA A 114 -33.87 6.52 -12.87
N GLN A 115 -32.96 6.31 -13.83
CA GLN A 115 -31.52 6.35 -13.60
C GLN A 115 -31.01 7.74 -13.16
N MET A 116 -31.79 8.81 -13.33
CA MET A 116 -31.40 10.14 -12.84
C MET A 116 -31.39 10.23 -11.30
N ASP A 117 -32.17 9.39 -10.62
CA ASP A 117 -32.24 9.33 -9.16
C ASP A 117 -31.23 8.34 -8.56
N ASP A 118 -30.59 7.52 -9.40
CA ASP A 118 -29.61 6.53 -8.97
C ASP A 118 -28.26 7.19 -8.68
N SER A 119 -27.72 6.93 -7.50
CA SER A 119 -26.34 7.30 -7.16
C SER A 119 -25.38 6.24 -7.66
N SER A 120 -24.18 6.65 -8.09
CA SER A 120 -23.12 5.74 -8.49
C SER A 120 -21.89 5.91 -7.60
N VAL A 121 -21.15 4.82 -7.40
CA VAL A 121 -19.88 4.85 -6.69
C VAL A 121 -18.90 3.87 -7.30
N GLY A 122 -17.68 4.36 -7.56
CA GLY A 122 -16.54 3.52 -7.90
C GLY A 122 -16.00 2.85 -6.64
N LEU A 123 -15.93 1.52 -6.64
CA LEU A 123 -15.41 0.72 -5.54
C LEU A 123 -14.10 0.09 -5.97
N ARG A 124 -13.00 0.44 -5.28
CA ARG A 124 -11.75 -0.32 -5.35
C ARG A 124 -11.89 -1.60 -4.55
N LEU A 125 -11.71 -2.74 -5.21
CA LEU A 125 -11.97 -4.07 -4.70
C LEU A 125 -10.66 -4.84 -4.45
N LYS A 126 -10.75 -5.85 -3.57
CA LYS A 126 -9.75 -6.92 -3.52
C LYS A 126 -10.06 -7.97 -4.59
N GLU A 127 -9.06 -8.77 -4.95
CA GLU A 127 -9.20 -9.83 -5.97
C GLU A 127 -10.40 -10.76 -5.69
N ALA A 128 -10.48 -11.34 -4.50
CA ALA A 128 -11.59 -12.24 -4.14
C ALA A 128 -12.96 -11.57 -4.25
N GLN A 129 -13.07 -10.30 -3.84
CA GLN A 129 -14.31 -9.53 -3.96
C GLN A 129 -14.67 -9.24 -5.40
N PHE A 130 -13.67 -8.96 -6.25
CA PHE A 130 -13.87 -8.76 -7.67
C PHE A 130 -14.40 -10.02 -8.35
N ASP A 131 -13.88 -11.20 -7.98
CA ASP A 131 -14.30 -12.48 -8.57
C ASP A 131 -15.67 -12.97 -8.09
N GLU A 132 -16.09 -12.57 -6.89
CA GLU A 132 -17.44 -12.84 -6.38
C GLU A 132 -18.52 -11.99 -7.05
N LEU A 133 -18.15 -10.79 -7.53
CA LEU A 133 -19.10 -9.87 -8.15
C LEU A 133 -19.28 -10.18 -9.63
N THR A 134 -20.52 -10.09 -10.09
CA THR A 134 -20.88 -10.21 -11.51
C THR A 134 -21.68 -8.98 -11.94
N THR A 135 -21.46 -8.54 -13.17
CA THR A 135 -22.21 -7.42 -13.75
C THR A 135 -23.71 -7.71 -13.74
N ASN A 136 -24.52 -6.69 -13.44
CA ASN A 136 -25.96 -6.74 -13.25
C ASN A 136 -26.46 -7.59 -12.06
N MET A 137 -25.57 -8.07 -11.18
CA MET A 137 -25.99 -8.74 -9.95
C MET A 137 -26.15 -7.76 -8.77
N PRO A 138 -27.12 -8.01 -7.87
CA PRO A 138 -27.28 -7.23 -6.67
C PRO A 138 -26.10 -7.43 -5.72
N VAL A 139 -25.68 -6.35 -5.07
CA VAL A 139 -24.58 -6.34 -4.10
C VAL A 139 -25.00 -5.58 -2.85
N ALA A 140 -24.67 -6.11 -1.68
CA ALA A 140 -24.93 -5.43 -0.42
C ALA A 140 -23.88 -4.34 -0.18
N LEU A 141 -24.35 -3.11 -0.02
CA LEU A 141 -23.55 -1.93 0.28
C LEU A 141 -23.88 -1.43 1.70
N LYS A 142 -22.88 -0.87 2.38
CA LYS A 142 -23.08 -0.02 3.56
C LYS A 142 -22.99 1.42 3.12
N VAL A 143 -24.08 2.16 3.31
CA VAL A 143 -24.20 3.56 2.94
C VAL A 143 -24.40 4.38 4.21
N LEU A 144 -23.55 5.37 4.42
CA LEU A 144 -23.74 6.35 5.48
C LEU A 144 -23.99 7.72 4.84
N PRO A 145 -25.24 8.23 4.89
CA PRO A 145 -25.51 9.59 4.47
C PRO A 145 -24.86 10.54 5.47
N LEU A 146 -23.84 11.28 5.02
CA LEU A 146 -23.21 12.30 5.85
C LEU A 146 -24.04 13.58 5.83
N TRP A 147 -24.43 14.01 4.62
CA TRP A 147 -25.17 15.25 4.43
C TRP A 147 -25.87 15.30 3.08
N ARG A 148 -27.21 15.31 3.07
CA ARG A 148 -28.11 15.34 1.90
C ARG A 148 -27.80 14.29 0.81
N SER A 149 -26.72 14.48 0.08
CA SER A 149 -26.27 13.76 -1.11
C SER A 149 -24.85 13.21 -0.98
N LEU A 150 -24.03 13.75 -0.07
CA LEU A 150 -22.72 13.19 0.25
C LEU A 150 -22.89 11.92 1.07
N THR A 151 -22.43 10.83 0.49
CA THR A 151 -22.60 9.49 1.04
C THR A 151 -21.27 8.78 1.06
N LEU A 152 -21.01 8.11 2.18
CA LEU A 152 -19.88 7.20 2.28
C LEU A 152 -20.37 5.81 1.96
N VAL A 153 -19.74 5.20 0.97
CA VAL A 153 -20.14 3.89 0.50
C VAL A 153 -18.98 2.91 0.58
N ARG A 154 -19.30 1.69 0.98
CA ARG A 154 -18.42 0.53 0.94
C ARG A 154 -19.24 -0.74 0.76
N LEU A 155 -18.65 -1.80 0.24
CA LEU A 155 -19.23 -3.14 0.32
C LEU A 155 -19.55 -3.52 1.78
N ALA A 156 -20.67 -4.21 1.98
CA ALA A 156 -21.14 -4.60 3.30
C ALA A 156 -20.25 -5.68 3.95
N ASN A 157 -19.61 -6.54 3.15
CA ASN A 157 -18.67 -7.56 3.61
C ASN A 157 -17.26 -7.02 3.91
N SER A 158 -16.93 -5.80 3.48
CA SER A 158 -15.66 -5.16 3.82
C SER A 158 -15.71 -4.52 5.20
N SER A 159 -14.65 -4.72 5.99
CA SER A 159 -14.47 -4.09 7.31
C SER A 159 -13.39 -3.02 7.29
N THR A 160 -13.43 -2.08 8.25
CA THR A 160 -12.33 -1.10 8.45
C THR A 160 -11.01 -1.81 8.79
N ARG A 161 -11.11 -2.96 9.47
CA ARG A 161 -9.95 -3.77 9.86
C ARG A 161 -9.13 -4.22 8.65
N GLU A 162 -9.77 -4.45 7.52
CA GLU A 162 -9.10 -4.89 6.30
C GLU A 162 -8.37 -3.79 5.53
N TRP A 163 -8.77 -2.53 5.76
CA TRP A 163 -8.20 -1.38 5.08
C TRP A 163 -6.97 -0.85 5.82
N LEU A 164 -7.01 -0.91 7.15
CA LEU A 164 -5.88 -0.45 7.95
C LEU A 164 -4.70 -1.43 7.88
N PRO A 165 -3.49 -0.93 7.56
CA PRO A 165 -2.28 -1.72 7.61
C PRO A 165 -1.84 -1.91 9.08
N TRP A 166 -2.55 -2.74 9.84
CA TRP A 166 -2.30 -2.95 11.28
C TRP A 166 -0.86 -3.32 11.59
N GLY A 167 -0.20 -4.08 10.71
CA GLY A 167 1.22 -4.40 10.83
C GLY A 167 2.11 -3.16 10.84
N TRP A 168 1.85 -2.18 9.96
CA TRP A 168 2.58 -0.92 9.92
C TRP A 168 2.30 -0.05 11.13
N MET A 169 1.03 0.01 11.59
CA MET A 169 0.71 0.75 12.82
C MET A 169 1.37 0.14 14.05
N ALA A 170 1.35 -1.19 14.19
CA ALA A 170 2.05 -1.89 15.25
C ALA A 170 3.56 -1.60 15.18
N GLY A 171 4.14 -1.65 13.97
CA GLY A 171 5.53 -1.28 13.71
C GLY A 171 5.84 0.17 14.13
N ALA A 172 4.99 1.12 13.79
CA ALA A 172 5.13 2.53 14.17
C ALA A 172 5.07 2.71 15.69
N VAL A 173 4.13 2.05 16.38
CA VAL A 173 4.04 2.07 17.85
C VAL A 173 5.30 1.48 18.49
N VAL A 174 5.80 0.35 17.97
CA VAL A 174 7.05 -0.26 18.44
C VAL A 174 8.24 0.67 18.22
N LEU A 175 8.34 1.33 17.06
CA LEU A 175 9.41 2.29 16.77
C LEU A 175 9.36 3.52 17.69
N VAL A 176 8.19 4.09 17.93
CA VAL A 176 8.01 5.21 18.86
C VAL A 176 8.37 4.79 20.29
N GLY A 177 7.90 3.62 20.73
CA GLY A 177 8.23 3.06 22.04
C GLY A 177 9.73 2.80 22.20
N ALA A 178 10.38 2.23 21.18
CA ALA A 178 11.81 2.00 21.14
C ALA A 178 12.61 3.31 21.15
N GLY A 179 12.19 4.32 20.38
CA GLY A 179 12.81 5.65 20.36
C GLY A 179 12.69 6.36 21.70
N TRP A 180 11.53 6.28 22.36
CA TRP A 180 11.33 6.82 23.70
C TRP A 180 12.18 6.11 24.75
N LEU A 181 12.23 4.78 24.69
CA LEU A 181 13.08 3.97 25.57
C LEU A 181 14.57 4.29 25.36
N ALA A 182 15.00 4.43 24.09
CA ALA A 182 16.35 4.86 23.73
C ALA A 182 16.67 6.24 24.29
N TYR A 183 15.75 7.20 24.16
CA TYR A 183 15.90 8.54 24.72
C TYR A 183 16.07 8.49 26.25
N LYS A 184 15.24 7.71 26.95
CA LYS A 184 15.35 7.53 28.41
C LYS A 184 16.67 6.88 28.81
N LEU A 185 17.09 5.84 28.10
CA LEU A 185 18.34 5.13 28.39
C LEU A 185 19.58 5.93 27.99
N ALA A 186 19.49 6.80 26.98
CA ALA A 186 20.55 7.74 26.63
C ALA A 186 20.88 8.71 27.77
N GLN A 187 19.93 8.97 28.68
CA GLN A 187 20.17 9.74 29.91
C GLN A 187 21.01 8.94 30.93
N THR A 188 21.04 7.61 30.84
CA THR A 188 21.75 6.72 31.77
C THR A 188 23.16 6.30 31.30
N GLY A 189 23.50 6.48 30.01
CA GLY A 189 24.85 6.22 29.50
C GLY A 189 24.92 5.96 27.99
N THR A 190 26.10 6.14 27.39
CA THR A 190 26.35 6.02 25.94
C THR A 190 26.27 4.59 25.41
N ALA A 191 26.54 3.57 26.25
CA ALA A 191 26.51 2.17 25.86
C ALA A 191 25.10 1.68 25.49
N ALA A 192 24.06 2.14 26.21
CA ALA A 192 22.68 1.75 25.94
C ALA A 192 22.18 2.28 24.59
N LEU A 193 22.62 3.47 24.18
CA LEU A 193 22.27 4.06 22.89
C LEU A 193 22.82 3.22 21.73
N ILE A 194 24.07 2.75 21.83
CA ILE A 194 24.70 1.92 20.78
C ILE A 194 23.94 0.59 20.62
N ILE A 195 23.58 -0.07 21.73
CA ILE A 195 22.87 -1.35 21.69
C ILE A 195 21.48 -1.18 21.04
N ILE A 196 20.75 -0.13 21.42
CA ILE A 196 19.39 0.10 20.89
C ILE A 196 19.44 0.53 19.43
N SER A 197 20.35 1.41 19.06
CA SER A 197 20.55 1.77 17.65
C SER A 197 20.92 0.55 16.81
N GLY A 198 21.78 -0.34 17.33
CA GLY A 198 22.09 -1.62 16.69
C GLY A 198 20.85 -2.48 16.49
N MET A 199 20.06 -2.72 17.55
CA MET A 199 18.82 -3.51 17.47
C MET A 199 17.79 -2.92 16.50
N VAL A 200 17.60 -1.59 16.52
CA VAL A 200 16.65 -0.90 15.63
C VAL A 200 17.10 -1.00 14.19
N ILE A 201 18.39 -0.75 13.89
CA ILE A 201 18.96 -0.89 12.54
C ILE A 201 18.80 -2.35 12.09
N THR A 202 19.26 -3.33 12.88
CA THR A 202 19.12 -4.75 12.52
C THR A 202 17.66 -5.13 12.29
N GLY A 203 16.73 -4.70 13.15
CA GLY A 203 15.30 -4.96 12.98
C GLY A 203 14.73 -4.35 11.70
N LEU A 204 15.06 -3.08 11.43
CA LEU A 204 14.62 -2.36 10.23
C LEU A 204 15.14 -2.97 8.93
N PHE A 205 16.33 -3.58 8.93
CA PHE A 205 16.90 -4.23 7.74
C PHE A 205 16.48 -5.70 7.60
N THR A 206 16.49 -6.46 8.70
CA THR A 206 16.18 -7.90 8.64
C THR A 206 14.71 -8.17 8.43
N TYR A 207 13.81 -7.36 9.01
CA TYR A 207 12.37 -7.61 8.90
C TYR A 207 11.85 -7.51 7.46
N PRO A 208 12.13 -6.44 6.68
CA PRO A 208 11.72 -6.38 5.28
C PRO A 208 12.35 -7.51 4.45
N ALA A 209 13.63 -7.82 4.66
CA ALA A 209 14.31 -8.89 3.95
C ALA A 209 13.65 -10.27 4.22
N VAL A 210 13.34 -10.59 5.47
CA VAL A 210 12.64 -11.84 5.83
C VAL A 210 11.21 -11.85 5.31
N SER A 211 10.50 -10.71 5.35
CA SER A 211 9.15 -10.59 4.81
C SER A 211 9.13 -10.84 3.30
N VAL A 212 10.02 -10.19 2.55
CA VAL A 212 10.19 -10.37 1.10
C VAL A 212 10.60 -11.81 0.78
N TYR A 213 11.49 -12.41 1.58
CA TYR A 213 11.89 -13.79 1.39
C TYR A 213 10.72 -14.78 1.60
N ARG A 214 9.85 -14.54 2.59
CA ARG A 214 8.67 -15.37 2.83
C ARG A 214 7.63 -15.21 1.71
N THR A 215 7.38 -13.99 1.25
CA THR A 215 6.48 -13.77 0.11
C THR A 215 7.05 -14.40 -1.15
N TRP A 216 8.37 -14.37 -1.34
CA TRP A 216 9.06 -15.05 -2.42
C TRP A 216 8.88 -16.58 -2.36
N GLN A 217 9.14 -17.21 -1.21
CA GLN A 217 8.93 -18.66 -1.05
C GLN A 217 7.50 -19.08 -1.37
N GLY A 218 6.51 -18.28 -0.93
CA GLY A 218 5.11 -18.50 -1.28
C GLY A 218 4.84 -18.37 -2.78
N ARG A 219 5.43 -17.37 -3.44
CA ARG A 219 5.29 -17.15 -4.88
C ARG A 219 6.03 -18.19 -5.72
N ASP A 220 7.09 -18.80 -5.23
CA ASP A 220 7.84 -19.79 -5.98
C ASP A 220 7.21 -21.18 -5.81
N SER A 221 6.69 -21.54 -4.63
CA SER A 221 6.21 -22.90 -4.38
C SER A 221 5.03 -23.33 -5.26
N LEU A 222 5.25 -24.31 -6.15
CA LEU A 222 4.20 -25.01 -6.90
C LEU A 222 3.22 -25.75 -5.95
N ALA A 223 3.66 -26.12 -4.74
CA ALA A 223 2.80 -26.78 -3.77
C ALA A 223 1.62 -25.88 -3.31
N THR A 224 1.77 -24.56 -3.42
CA THR A 224 0.68 -23.60 -3.14
C THR A 224 -0.26 -23.40 -4.34
N ARG A 225 0.06 -23.99 -5.50
CA ARG A 225 -0.65 -23.84 -6.77
C ARG A 225 -0.88 -25.21 -7.43
N PRO A 226 -1.73 -26.06 -6.83
CA PRO A 226 -1.86 -27.45 -7.24
C PRO A 226 -2.55 -27.63 -8.60
N LEU A 227 -3.35 -26.64 -9.03
CA LEU A 227 -4.12 -26.72 -10.27
C LEU A 227 -3.27 -26.26 -11.44
N GLN A 228 -3.51 -26.86 -12.60
CA GLN A 228 -2.83 -26.51 -13.84
C GLN A 228 -3.83 -26.20 -14.95
N ALA A 229 -3.48 -25.27 -15.82
CA ALA A 229 -4.28 -24.92 -16.98
C ALA A 229 -3.37 -24.55 -18.15
N GLN A 230 -3.94 -24.60 -19.34
CA GLN A 230 -3.32 -24.03 -20.53
C GLN A 230 -3.73 -22.56 -20.64
N GLY A 231 -2.76 -21.67 -20.68
CA GLY A 231 -2.96 -20.24 -20.90
C GLY A 231 -2.47 -19.79 -22.27
N THR A 232 -2.95 -18.63 -22.71
CA THR A 232 -2.49 -17.93 -23.91
C THR A 232 -1.73 -16.67 -23.52
N VAL A 233 -0.51 -16.53 -24.05
CA VAL A 233 0.33 -15.35 -23.80
C VAL A 233 -0.26 -14.14 -24.55
N LEU A 234 -0.67 -13.11 -23.82
CA LEU A 234 -1.22 -11.88 -24.39
C LEU A 234 -0.13 -10.86 -24.71
N GLU A 235 0.81 -10.70 -23.78
CA GLU A 235 1.84 -9.67 -23.82
C GLU A 235 3.05 -10.14 -23.01
N LYS A 236 4.25 -9.72 -23.44
CA LYS A 236 5.49 -9.89 -22.67
C LYS A 236 6.23 -8.56 -22.61
N THR A 237 6.81 -8.27 -21.46
CA THR A 237 7.58 -7.06 -21.22
C THR A 237 8.91 -7.46 -20.61
N LEU A 238 10.00 -7.14 -21.31
CA LEU A 238 11.36 -7.38 -20.83
C LEU A 238 11.73 -6.34 -19.77
N ILE A 239 12.22 -6.82 -18.63
CA ILE A 239 12.71 -6.00 -17.53
C ILE A 239 14.23 -6.13 -17.48
N THR A 240 14.91 -5.04 -17.84
CA THR A 240 16.37 -4.90 -17.75
C THR A 240 16.81 -3.92 -16.66
N ARG A 241 15.90 -3.06 -16.20
CA ARG A 241 16.11 -2.05 -15.16
C ARG A 241 14.89 -1.97 -14.27
N ILE A 242 15.12 -1.70 -12.99
CA ILE A 242 14.06 -1.43 -12.01
C ILE A 242 14.40 -0.19 -11.19
N ASP A 243 13.37 0.48 -10.67
CA ASP A 243 13.51 1.49 -9.63
C ASP A 243 13.04 0.90 -8.29
N PRO A 244 13.96 0.53 -7.37
CA PRO A 244 13.59 -0.05 -6.09
C PRO A 244 12.96 0.97 -5.13
N PHE A 245 13.15 2.27 -5.35
CA PHE A 245 12.59 3.36 -4.55
C PHE A 245 11.80 4.34 -5.41
N PRO A 246 10.72 3.85 -6.03
CA PRO A 246 9.83 4.67 -6.85
C PRO A 246 9.30 5.84 -6.02
N CYS A 247 9.26 7.02 -6.61
CA CYS A 247 8.55 8.13 -6.02
C CYS A 247 7.03 7.93 -6.23
N ASP A 248 6.26 7.81 -5.15
CA ASP A 248 4.83 7.42 -5.19
C ASP A 248 3.89 8.53 -5.73
N THR A 249 4.35 9.77 -5.93
CA THR A 249 3.50 10.89 -6.36
C THR A 249 4.24 11.88 -7.26
N ASP A 250 3.83 11.99 -8.52
CA ASP A 250 4.15 13.09 -9.47
C ASP A 250 5.64 13.40 -9.69
N CYS A 251 6.55 12.49 -9.35
CA CYS A 251 7.90 12.58 -9.89
C CYS A 251 7.81 12.36 -11.40
N SER A 252 8.51 13.22 -12.14
CA SER A 252 8.68 13.11 -13.59
C SER A 252 8.94 11.66 -14.01
N ASN A 253 8.61 11.29 -15.24
CA ASN A 253 8.89 9.94 -15.81
C ASN A 253 10.39 9.54 -15.83
N GLU A 254 11.25 10.28 -15.13
CA GLU A 254 12.67 10.03 -14.94
C GLU A 254 12.87 9.16 -13.70
N TRP A 255 13.79 8.20 -13.82
CA TRP A 255 14.06 7.19 -12.80
C TRP A 255 15.03 7.79 -11.78
N ASP A 256 14.59 7.93 -10.52
CA ASP A 256 15.42 8.55 -9.48
C ASP A 256 16.53 7.60 -9.01
N THR A 257 16.26 6.29 -9.02
CA THR A 257 17.26 5.24 -8.75
C THR A 257 17.24 4.14 -9.80
N GLU A 258 17.90 4.37 -10.95
CA GLU A 258 18.12 3.31 -11.94
C GLU A 258 18.98 2.18 -11.35
N PHE A 259 18.44 0.97 -11.30
CA PHE A 259 19.16 -0.25 -10.96
C PHE A 259 19.09 -1.25 -12.11
N ASP A 260 20.22 -1.48 -12.78
CA ASP A 260 20.35 -2.55 -13.77
C ASP A 260 20.21 -3.90 -13.06
N VAL A 261 19.17 -4.68 -13.42
CA VAL A 261 18.93 -5.95 -12.73
C VAL A 261 19.99 -6.99 -13.12
N PRO A 262 20.72 -7.58 -12.15
CA PRO A 262 21.72 -8.62 -12.45
C PRO A 262 21.13 -9.83 -13.19
N GLN A 263 19.88 -10.17 -12.91
CA GLN A 263 19.11 -11.20 -13.59
C GLN A 263 17.93 -10.55 -14.30
N GLN A 264 18.04 -10.39 -15.62
CA GLN A 264 16.94 -9.93 -16.48
C GLN A 264 15.82 -10.96 -16.51
N TYR A 265 14.58 -10.47 -16.66
CA TYR A 265 13.38 -11.29 -16.65
C TYR A 265 12.28 -10.66 -17.50
N GLU A 266 11.26 -11.45 -17.82
CA GLU A 266 10.07 -11.00 -18.53
C GLU A 266 8.86 -11.03 -17.60
N ILE A 267 8.01 -10.01 -17.69
CA ILE A 267 6.65 -10.04 -17.13
C ILE A 267 5.69 -10.41 -18.24
N ILE A 268 4.89 -11.44 -18.02
CA ILE A 268 4.07 -12.09 -19.05
C ILE A 268 2.60 -12.02 -18.62
N LYS A 269 1.76 -11.38 -19.43
CA LYS A 269 0.30 -11.39 -19.26
C LYS A 269 -0.29 -12.62 -19.95
N ILE A 270 -1.10 -13.38 -19.24
CA ILE A 270 -1.63 -14.68 -19.67
C ILE A 270 -3.15 -14.66 -19.50
N SER A 271 -3.88 -15.04 -20.54
CA SER A 271 -5.33 -15.28 -20.46
C SER A 271 -5.60 -16.77 -20.34
N TYR A 272 -6.47 -17.17 -19.40
CA TYR A 272 -6.92 -18.56 -19.29
C TYR A 272 -8.27 -18.63 -18.55
N VAL A 273 -8.95 -19.77 -18.62
CA VAL A 273 -10.19 -20.02 -17.88
C VAL A 273 -9.88 -20.93 -16.68
N PRO A 274 -9.99 -20.46 -15.43
CA PRO A 274 -9.80 -21.30 -14.25
C PRO A 274 -10.85 -22.41 -14.16
N GLU A 275 -10.49 -23.51 -13.50
CA GLU A 275 -11.42 -24.62 -13.25
C GLU A 275 -12.64 -24.13 -12.46
N GLY A 276 -13.84 -24.51 -12.94
CA GLY A 276 -15.10 -24.09 -12.33
C GLY A 276 -15.52 -22.64 -12.63
N LYS A 277 -14.77 -21.90 -13.45
CA LYS A 277 -15.15 -20.56 -13.92
C LYS A 277 -15.55 -20.62 -15.39
N VAL A 278 -16.45 -19.70 -15.78
CA VAL A 278 -16.93 -19.57 -17.17
C VAL A 278 -16.17 -18.47 -17.92
N GLU A 279 -15.72 -17.45 -17.19
CA GLU A 279 -15.01 -16.30 -17.73
C GLU A 279 -13.50 -16.51 -17.67
N ALA A 280 -12.80 -16.04 -18.71
CA ALA A 280 -11.35 -16.01 -18.71
C ALA A 280 -10.84 -14.91 -17.77
N VAL A 281 -9.75 -15.18 -17.05
CA VAL A 281 -9.05 -14.22 -16.20
C VAL A 281 -7.74 -13.80 -16.86
N THR A 282 -7.29 -12.58 -16.56
CA THR A 282 -5.97 -12.12 -16.99
C THR A 282 -4.99 -12.23 -15.83
N ALA A 283 -4.11 -13.22 -15.91
CA ALA A 283 -3.07 -13.46 -14.93
C ALA A 283 -1.74 -12.87 -15.38
N VAL A 284 -0.84 -12.64 -14.43
CA VAL A 284 0.52 -12.16 -14.69
C VAL A 284 1.51 -13.09 -14.03
N ALA A 285 2.50 -13.53 -14.82
CA ALA A 285 3.65 -14.29 -14.36
C ALA A 285 4.93 -13.49 -14.61
N SER A 286 6.00 -13.83 -13.89
CA SER A 286 7.36 -13.47 -14.28
C SER A 286 8.21 -14.71 -14.53
N ALA A 287 9.14 -14.61 -15.47
CA ALA A 287 10.07 -15.67 -15.82
C ALA A 287 11.45 -15.08 -16.11
N ASP A 288 12.52 -15.76 -15.66
CA ASP A 288 13.88 -15.36 -16.00
C ASP A 288 14.09 -15.38 -17.51
N LEU A 289 14.84 -14.40 -18.03
CA LEU A 289 15.08 -14.27 -19.45
C LEU A 289 15.74 -15.54 -20.00
N GLY A 290 15.11 -16.16 -21.00
CA GLY A 290 15.61 -17.37 -21.66
C GLY A 290 15.27 -18.69 -20.95
N SER A 291 14.60 -18.65 -19.80
CA SER A 291 14.16 -19.89 -19.11
C SER A 291 13.07 -20.65 -19.88
N VAL A 292 12.21 -19.93 -20.60
CA VAL A 292 11.16 -20.47 -21.45
C VAL A 292 11.00 -19.61 -22.69
N GLN A 293 10.76 -20.22 -23.86
CA GLN A 293 10.51 -19.49 -25.10
C GLN A 293 9.01 -19.18 -25.22
N LEU A 294 8.66 -17.92 -24.96
CA LEU A 294 7.27 -17.46 -25.04
C LEU A 294 7.09 -16.41 -26.13
N GLU A 295 6.08 -16.65 -26.96
CA GLU A 295 5.65 -15.75 -28.02
C GLU A 295 4.22 -15.28 -27.77
N LYS A 296 3.89 -14.06 -28.19
CA LYS A 296 2.52 -13.53 -28.11
C LYS A 296 1.57 -14.41 -28.93
N GLY A 297 0.45 -14.80 -28.34
CA GLY A 297 -0.49 -15.78 -28.88
C GLY A 297 -0.08 -17.24 -28.65
N GLY A 298 1.14 -17.49 -28.17
CA GLY A 298 1.62 -18.80 -27.80
C GLY A 298 0.87 -19.39 -26.61
N SER A 299 0.89 -20.71 -26.51
CA SER A 299 0.25 -21.45 -25.44
C SER A 299 1.28 -21.87 -24.39
N VAL A 300 0.94 -21.71 -23.10
CA VAL A 300 1.85 -22.01 -21.99
C VAL A 300 1.11 -22.73 -20.87
N GLN A 301 1.78 -23.72 -20.25
CA GLN A 301 1.24 -24.40 -19.09
C GLN A 301 1.51 -23.57 -17.83
N ILE A 302 0.44 -23.29 -17.10
CA ILE A 302 0.49 -22.50 -15.87
C ILE A 302 -0.01 -23.32 -14.68
N ALA A 303 0.52 -23.01 -13.51
CA ALA A 303 0.05 -23.47 -12.21
C ALA A 303 -0.63 -22.33 -11.48
N TYR A 304 -1.76 -22.60 -10.82
CA TYR A 304 -2.54 -21.60 -10.07
C TYR A 304 -3.25 -22.23 -8.85
N ALA A 305 -3.79 -21.36 -7.99
CA ALA A 305 -4.62 -21.75 -6.85
C ALA A 305 -6.08 -21.33 -7.10
N LEU A 306 -7.04 -22.13 -6.64
CA LEU A 306 -8.48 -21.88 -6.88
C LEU A 306 -8.96 -20.57 -6.23
N ASP A 307 -8.38 -20.22 -5.08
CA ASP A 307 -8.67 -19.00 -4.31
C ASP A 307 -7.87 -17.77 -4.76
N ALA A 308 -6.90 -17.94 -5.68
CA ALA A 308 -6.08 -16.88 -6.24
C ALA A 308 -5.75 -17.14 -7.73
N PRO A 309 -6.76 -17.11 -8.63
CA PRO A 309 -6.58 -17.50 -10.02
C PRO A 309 -5.66 -16.56 -10.81
N ARG A 310 -5.43 -15.31 -10.38
CA ARG A 310 -4.49 -14.42 -11.10
C ARG A 310 -3.04 -14.56 -10.65
N ALA A 311 -2.81 -15.22 -9.52
CA ALA A 311 -1.48 -15.52 -8.99
C ALA A 311 -0.90 -16.78 -9.64
N VAL A 312 -0.58 -16.71 -10.92
CA VAL A 312 -0.09 -17.86 -11.70
C VAL A 312 1.43 -17.99 -11.67
N ARG A 313 1.93 -19.21 -11.93
CA ARG A 313 3.33 -19.50 -12.24
C ARG A 313 3.39 -20.30 -13.54
N ILE A 314 4.33 -19.98 -14.42
CA ILE A 314 4.61 -20.81 -15.58
C ILE A 314 5.40 -22.04 -15.10
N VAL A 315 4.92 -23.24 -15.42
CA VAL A 315 5.41 -24.50 -14.82
C VAL A 315 6.90 -24.71 -15.08
N ASP A 316 7.34 -24.50 -16.32
CA ASP A 316 8.72 -24.75 -16.75
C ASP A 316 9.63 -23.50 -16.65
N ALA A 317 9.13 -22.39 -16.11
CA ALA A 317 9.91 -21.16 -15.98
C ALA A 317 10.72 -21.11 -14.69
N GLU A 318 11.94 -20.57 -14.79
CA GLU A 318 12.76 -20.19 -13.64
C GLU A 318 12.35 -18.79 -13.15
N VAL A 319 12.41 -18.58 -11.82
CA VAL A 319 12.01 -17.33 -11.16
C VAL A 319 13.11 -16.88 -10.18
N SER A 320 14.37 -16.97 -10.62
CA SER A 320 15.53 -16.64 -9.79
C SER A 320 15.79 -15.13 -9.70
N HIS A 321 15.25 -14.32 -10.62
CA HIS A 321 15.40 -12.87 -10.63
C HIS A 321 14.99 -12.21 -9.31
N ILE A 322 13.97 -12.72 -8.62
CA ILE A 322 13.48 -12.12 -7.37
C ILE A 322 14.59 -12.06 -6.31
N TRP A 323 15.32 -13.14 -6.08
CA TRP A 323 16.38 -13.16 -5.06
C TRP A 323 17.71 -12.66 -5.60
N ARG A 324 18.04 -12.94 -6.88
CA ARG A 324 19.29 -12.47 -7.49
C ARG A 324 19.34 -10.94 -7.55
N ASN A 325 18.22 -10.31 -7.92
CA ASN A 325 18.13 -8.86 -7.98
C ASN A 325 18.11 -8.26 -6.58
N ALA A 326 17.45 -8.88 -5.60
CA ALA A 326 17.49 -8.43 -4.21
C ALA A 326 18.92 -8.48 -3.62
N ILE A 327 19.68 -9.56 -3.88
CA ILE A 327 21.08 -9.65 -3.44
C ILE A 327 21.95 -8.61 -4.16
N GLY A 328 21.75 -8.41 -5.46
CA GLY A 328 22.44 -7.37 -6.22
C GLY A 328 22.20 -5.99 -5.62
N PHE A 329 20.94 -5.67 -5.34
CA PHE A 329 20.53 -4.42 -4.74
C PHE A 329 21.12 -4.22 -3.34
N VAL A 330 21.06 -5.23 -2.48
CA VAL A 330 21.67 -5.18 -1.13
C VAL A 330 23.19 -5.02 -1.22
N ARG A 331 23.85 -5.62 -2.22
CA ARG A 331 25.30 -5.45 -2.42
C ARG A 331 25.65 -4.01 -2.78
N GLU A 332 24.86 -3.37 -3.64
CA GLU A 332 25.08 -1.98 -4.04
C GLU A 332 24.76 -1.00 -2.91
N MET A 333 23.60 -1.14 -2.27
CA MET A 333 23.19 -0.28 -1.15
C MET A 333 24.00 -0.53 0.12
N GLY A 334 24.43 -1.78 0.34
CA GLY A 334 25.14 -2.20 1.53
C GLY A 334 26.45 -1.44 1.72
N LEU A 335 27.16 -1.12 0.65
CA LEU A 335 28.39 -0.32 0.72
C LEU A 335 28.10 1.11 1.19
N THR A 336 27.07 1.75 0.64
CA THR A 336 26.61 3.08 1.06
C THR A 336 26.17 3.09 2.52
N LEU A 337 25.42 2.06 2.95
CA LEU A 337 24.98 1.93 4.34
C LEU A 337 26.17 1.75 5.29
N ILE A 338 27.14 0.89 4.94
CA ILE A 338 28.35 0.69 5.74
C ILE A 338 29.13 1.99 5.89
N ILE A 339 29.30 2.77 4.81
CA ILE A 339 29.95 4.08 4.85
C ILE A 339 29.20 5.05 5.77
N LEU A 340 27.87 5.09 5.66
CA LEU A 340 27.02 5.99 6.44
C LEU A 340 27.03 5.64 7.93
N VAL A 341 26.97 4.34 8.27
CA VAL A 341 27.13 3.86 9.65
C VAL A 341 28.53 4.19 10.19
N ALA A 342 29.58 3.96 9.41
CA ALA A 342 30.95 4.30 9.81
C ALA A 342 31.12 5.81 10.04
N PHE A 343 30.53 6.64 9.18
CA PHE A 343 30.53 8.09 9.32
C PHE A 343 29.84 8.55 10.61
N PHE A 344 28.63 8.05 10.90
CA PHE A 344 27.91 8.40 12.13
C PHE A 344 28.63 7.89 13.40
N ALA A 345 29.24 6.70 13.34
CA ALA A 345 30.06 6.19 14.42
C ALA A 345 31.28 7.09 14.68
N ALA A 346 32.00 7.48 13.63
CA ALA A 346 33.14 8.39 13.71
C ALA A 346 32.73 9.77 14.27
N TRP A 347 31.60 10.31 13.82
CA TRP A 347 31.02 11.56 14.31
C TRP A 347 30.68 11.49 15.81
N ALA A 348 30.04 10.39 16.24
CA ALA A 348 29.71 10.18 17.64
C ALA A 348 30.98 10.09 18.53
N LEU A 349 32.02 9.40 18.06
CA LEU A 349 33.31 9.31 18.74
C LEU A 349 34.01 10.68 18.84
N LEU A 350 34.06 11.44 17.75
CA LEU A 350 34.60 12.81 17.76
C LEU A 350 33.85 13.72 18.74
N GLY A 351 32.52 13.63 18.78
CA GLY A 351 31.71 14.37 19.75
C GLY A 351 31.95 13.97 21.21
N GLN A 352 32.35 12.72 21.47
CA GLN A 352 32.78 12.29 22.82
C GLN A 352 34.17 12.84 23.16
N LEU A 353 35.13 12.74 22.25
CA LEU A 353 36.49 13.26 22.42
C LEU A 353 36.47 14.78 22.68
N PHE A 354 35.66 15.52 21.93
CA PHE A 354 35.50 16.97 22.12
C PHE A 354 34.92 17.32 23.50
N ARG A 355 33.86 16.63 23.92
CA ARG A 355 33.27 16.81 25.26
C ARG A 355 34.26 16.48 26.37
N TRP A 356 35.09 15.45 26.18
CA TRP A 356 36.13 15.08 27.12
C TRP A 356 37.25 16.14 27.19
N ALA A 357 37.69 16.67 26.03
CA ALA A 357 38.70 17.72 25.96
C ALA A 357 38.24 19.01 26.66
N ILE A 358 36.96 19.40 26.49
CA ILE A 358 36.38 20.55 27.20
C ILE A 358 36.38 20.31 28.71
N ARG A 359 35.93 19.13 29.18
CA ARG A 359 35.93 18.81 30.62
C ARG A 359 37.33 18.87 31.24
N ARG A 360 38.35 18.41 30.51
CA ARG A 360 39.75 18.50 30.97
C ARG A 360 40.23 19.95 31.11
N ARG A 361 39.81 20.88 30.24
CA ARG A 361 40.19 22.29 30.35
C ARG A 361 39.47 23.03 31.48
N VAL A 362 38.22 22.67 31.78
CA VAL A 362 37.42 23.34 32.82
C VAL A 362 37.76 22.84 34.24
N GLY A 363 38.22 21.60 34.38
CA GLY A 363 38.58 21.01 35.68
C GLY A 363 39.99 21.38 36.21
N THR A 364 40.73 22.25 35.54
CA THR A 364 42.10 22.67 35.92
C THR A 364 42.17 24.13 36.39
N VAL A 365 41.06 24.69 36.87
CA VAL A 365 41.00 26.03 37.49
C VAL A 365 40.76 25.89 38.99
#